data_AF-A0A556U8J9-F1
#
_entry.id   AF-A0A556U8J9-F1
#
_cell.length_a   1.000
_cell.length_b   1.000
_cell.length_c   1.000
_cell.angle_alpha   90.00
_cell.angle_beta   90.00
_cell.angle_gamma   90.00
#
_symmetry.space_group_name_H-M   'P 1'
#
loop_
_entity.id
_entity.type
_entity.pdbx_description
1 polymer ?
#
loop_
_entity_poly.entity_id
_entity_poly.type
_entity_poly.pdbx_seq_one_letter_code
_entity_poly.pdbx_strand_id
1 'polypeptide(L)'
;MLSKLCEWFWNERLWFPVGLGWADLQDRDGQIYAKGADLWVTLPIALVFLIIRQIFERTVALRLATAMGVKEKVRVRAAPNPTLETYFCTTSKHPAQSVVESLGKQIGCSQQQVQRWFRRRRNQERPNQLKKFREASWRFTFYLLAFFTGLAALIDTLLPSQYWYYMIELGFYISLLFSVASDVKRKDFKEQIVHHVATILLISFSWCVNYIRAGTLIMLVHDAADYLLEHIVEDERSDREETDDSEEDDEPPESEKRLKIKNGPLQNGHSASNNNHHRKTE
;
A
#
# COMPACT_ATOMS: atom_id res chain seq x y z
N MET A 1 36.94 17.47 -4.68
CA MET A 1 36.57 16.88 -3.38
C MET A 1 35.92 15.50 -3.55
N LEU A 2 34.91 15.36 -4.42
CA LEU A 2 34.31 14.05 -4.73
C LEU A 2 35.31 12.99 -5.23
N SER A 3 36.29 13.34 -6.07
CA SER A 3 37.33 12.42 -6.53
C SER A 3 38.20 11.87 -5.39
N LYS A 4 38.66 12.74 -4.49
CA LYS A 4 39.44 12.34 -3.30
C LYS A 4 38.64 11.47 -2.32
N LEU A 5 37.35 11.75 -2.16
CA LEU A 5 36.45 10.91 -1.34
C LEU A 5 36.23 9.54 -1.99
N CYS A 6 36.09 9.50 -3.33
CA CYS A 6 35.97 8.26 -4.09
C CYS A 6 37.25 7.41 -3.96
N GLU A 7 38.43 8.00 -4.14
CA GLU A 7 39.73 7.32 -3.98
C GLU A 7 39.95 6.79 -2.56
N TRP A 8 39.55 7.56 -1.55
CA TRP A 8 39.62 7.13 -0.16
C TRP A 8 38.65 5.98 0.14
N PHE A 9 37.42 6.08 -0.35
CA PHE A 9 36.39 5.07 -0.13
C PHE A 9 36.72 3.76 -0.86
N TRP A 10 37.20 3.82 -2.09
CA TRP A 10 37.59 2.63 -2.89
C TRP A 10 39.01 2.13 -2.62
N ASN A 11 39.63 2.54 -1.51
CA ASN A 11 40.94 2.05 -1.12
C ASN A 11 40.90 0.54 -0.81
N GLU A 12 41.77 -0.24 -1.45
CA GLU A 12 41.85 -1.69 -1.32
C GLU A 12 41.96 -2.17 0.14
N ARG A 13 42.67 -1.43 0.99
CA ARG A 13 42.84 -1.78 2.41
C ARG A 13 41.55 -1.75 3.22
N LEU A 14 40.53 -1.03 2.76
CA LEU A 14 39.26 -0.91 3.47
C LEU A 14 38.37 -2.15 3.23
N TRP A 15 38.53 -2.80 2.08
CA TRP A 15 37.63 -3.85 1.60
C TRP A 15 38.28 -5.23 1.58
N PHE A 16 39.62 -5.31 1.44
CA PHE A 16 40.34 -6.57 1.29
C PHE A 16 41.33 -6.83 2.45
N PRO A 17 41.59 -8.11 2.76
CA PRO A 17 42.72 -8.51 3.58
C PRO A 17 44.06 -8.15 2.93
N VAL A 18 45.13 -8.12 3.72
CA VAL A 18 46.48 -7.82 3.24
C VAL A 18 46.89 -8.80 2.12
N GLY A 19 47.14 -8.28 0.91
CA GLY A 19 47.60 -9.07 -0.24
C GLY A 19 46.53 -9.37 -1.30
N LEU A 20 45.29 -8.91 -1.12
CA LEU A 20 44.20 -9.00 -2.11
C LEU A 20 43.76 -7.58 -2.52
N GLY A 21 43.35 -7.41 -3.78
CA GLY A 21 42.90 -6.11 -4.30
C GLY A 21 41.82 -6.21 -5.37
N TRP A 22 41.40 -5.07 -5.92
CA TRP A 22 40.36 -5.02 -6.97
C TRP A 22 40.79 -5.74 -8.25
N ALA A 23 42.10 -5.84 -8.51
CA ALA A 23 42.67 -6.55 -9.64
C ALA A 23 42.41 -8.07 -9.58
N ASP A 24 42.17 -8.62 -8.39
CA ASP A 24 41.87 -10.05 -8.18
C ASP A 24 40.40 -10.39 -8.43
N LEU A 25 39.53 -9.37 -8.54
CA LEU A 25 38.11 -9.50 -8.89
C LEU A 25 37.85 -9.52 -10.41
N GLN A 26 38.88 -9.75 -11.22
CA GLN A 26 38.74 -9.92 -12.67
C GLN A 26 38.61 -11.39 -13.02
N ASP A 27 37.74 -11.71 -13.99
CA ASP A 27 37.49 -13.09 -14.42
C ASP A 27 38.83 -13.80 -14.73
N ARG A 28 39.17 -14.79 -13.91
CA ARG A 28 40.34 -15.65 -14.08
C ARG A 28 39.93 -17.09 -13.78
N ASP A 29 40.51 -18.02 -14.54
CA ASP A 29 40.37 -19.46 -14.31
C ASP A 29 38.91 -19.98 -14.24
N GLY A 30 38.02 -19.41 -15.06
CA GLY A 30 36.62 -19.81 -15.14
C GLY A 30 35.74 -19.33 -13.98
N GLN A 31 36.29 -18.55 -13.04
CA GLN A 31 35.51 -17.87 -12.00
C GLN A 31 34.98 -16.54 -12.54
N ILE A 32 33.66 -16.44 -12.67
CA ILE A 32 32.96 -15.23 -13.12
C ILE A 32 32.68 -14.38 -11.89
N TYR A 33 33.25 -13.17 -11.86
CA TYR A 33 33.03 -12.23 -10.77
C TYR A 33 31.91 -11.23 -11.11
N ALA A 34 31.27 -10.71 -10.06
CA ALA A 34 30.21 -9.71 -10.19
C ALA A 34 30.74 -8.43 -10.85
N LYS A 35 30.11 -8.01 -11.95
CA LYS A 35 30.45 -6.76 -12.64
C LYS A 35 29.38 -5.72 -12.34
N GLY A 36 29.79 -4.47 -12.13
CA GLY A 36 28.84 -3.36 -12.02
C GLY A 36 27.98 -3.18 -13.27
N ALA A 37 28.46 -3.65 -14.43
CA ALA A 37 27.68 -3.67 -15.67
C ALA A 37 26.44 -4.58 -15.59
N ASP A 38 26.46 -5.62 -14.76
CA ASP A 38 25.34 -6.55 -14.61
C ASP A 38 24.11 -5.87 -14.01
N LEU A 39 24.31 -4.81 -13.23
CA LEU A 39 23.22 -4.02 -12.64
C LEU A 39 22.31 -3.41 -13.71
N TRP A 40 22.79 -3.17 -14.93
CA TRP A 40 21.93 -2.69 -16.02
C TRP A 40 20.86 -3.69 -16.44
N VAL A 41 21.07 -4.99 -16.20
CA VAL A 41 20.08 -6.06 -16.46
C VAL A 41 18.88 -5.95 -15.52
N THR A 42 19.03 -5.30 -14.37
CA THR A 42 17.93 -5.13 -13.40
C THR A 42 16.85 -4.17 -13.89
N LEU A 43 17.18 -3.20 -14.75
CA LEU A 43 16.21 -2.25 -15.31
C LEU A 43 15.16 -2.90 -16.23
N PRO A 44 15.54 -3.70 -17.25
CA PRO A 44 14.55 -4.43 -18.04
C PRO A 44 13.77 -5.45 -17.20
N ILE A 45 14.41 -6.10 -16.21
CA ILE A 45 13.72 -6.99 -15.26
C ILE A 45 12.65 -6.20 -14.47
N ALA A 46 13.00 -5.02 -13.96
CA ALA A 46 12.06 -4.16 -13.23
C ALA A 46 10.85 -3.78 -14.10
N LEU A 47 11.08 -3.45 -15.39
CA LEU A 47 10.00 -3.15 -16.32
C LEU A 47 9.09 -4.36 -16.55
N VAL A 48 9.66 -5.56 -16.69
CA VAL A 48 8.88 -6.81 -16.80
C VAL A 48 8.05 -7.03 -15.55
N PHE A 49 8.59 -6.80 -14.35
CA PHE A 49 7.84 -6.88 -13.10
C PHE A 49 6.68 -5.90 -13.03
N LEU A 50 6.83 -4.67 -13.52
CA LEU A 50 5.73 -3.70 -13.60
C LEU A 50 4.60 -4.21 -14.50
N ILE A 51 4.93 -4.85 -15.63
CA ILE A 51 3.95 -5.45 -16.54
C ILE A 51 3.25 -6.64 -15.86
N ILE A 52 4.02 -7.57 -15.27
CA ILE A 52 3.48 -8.75 -14.58
C ILE A 52 2.56 -8.30 -13.43
N ARG A 53 2.99 -7.32 -12.64
CA ARG A 53 2.19 -6.71 -11.57
C ARG A 53 0.85 -6.23 -12.11
N GLN A 54 0.86 -5.47 -13.20
CA GLN A 54 -0.36 -4.94 -13.78
C GLN A 54 -1.31 -6.05 -14.27
N ILE A 55 -0.77 -7.14 -14.80
CA ILE A 55 -1.54 -8.32 -15.22
C ILE A 55 -2.11 -9.04 -14.00
N PHE A 56 -1.31 -9.26 -12.96
CA PHE A 56 -1.70 -9.95 -11.74
C PHE A 56 -2.82 -9.20 -11.00
N GLU A 57 -2.67 -7.88 -10.83
CA GLU A 57 -3.66 -7.04 -10.15
C GLU A 57 -5.03 -7.03 -10.88
N ARG A 58 -5.01 -7.14 -12.21
CA ARG A 58 -6.24 -7.13 -13.03
C ARG A 58 -6.89 -8.50 -13.14
N THR A 59 -6.10 -9.57 -13.15
CA THR A 59 -6.61 -10.93 -13.39
C THR A 59 -6.73 -11.70 -12.08
N VAL A 60 -5.63 -12.01 -11.42
CA VAL A 60 -5.56 -12.89 -10.24
C VAL A 60 -6.17 -12.22 -9.02
N ALA A 61 -5.72 -11.01 -8.68
CA ALA A 61 -6.17 -10.32 -7.48
C ALA A 61 -7.67 -9.98 -7.53
N LEU A 62 -8.20 -9.64 -8.72
CA LEU A 62 -9.63 -9.41 -8.88
C LEU A 62 -10.44 -10.69 -8.68
N ARG A 63 -9.97 -11.83 -9.21
CA ARG A 63 -10.62 -13.13 -9.01
C ARG A 63 -10.62 -13.54 -7.54
N LEU A 64 -9.49 -13.39 -6.86
CA LEU A 64 -9.36 -13.66 -5.43
C LEU A 64 -10.27 -12.76 -4.60
N ALA A 65 -10.32 -11.46 -4.89
CA ALA A 65 -11.21 -10.52 -4.21
C ALA A 65 -12.69 -10.93 -4.37
N THR A 66 -13.11 -11.33 -5.57
CA THR A 66 -14.48 -11.80 -5.80
C THR A 66 -14.77 -13.13 -5.11
N ALA A 67 -13.80 -14.05 -5.05
CA ALA A 67 -13.96 -15.33 -4.37
C ALA A 67 -14.10 -15.17 -2.85
N MET A 68 -13.37 -14.21 -2.27
CA MET A 68 -13.46 -13.88 -0.84
C MET A 68 -14.60 -12.90 -0.49
N GLY A 69 -15.42 -12.51 -1.47
CA GLY A 69 -16.58 -11.65 -1.25
C GLY A 69 -16.22 -10.21 -0.89
N VAL A 70 -15.02 -9.74 -1.22
CA VAL A 70 -14.58 -8.35 -0.99
C VAL A 70 -15.37 -7.43 -1.91
N LYS A 71 -16.37 -6.73 -1.34
CA LYS A 71 -17.22 -5.79 -2.07
C LYS A 71 -16.61 -4.39 -2.05
N GLU A 72 -16.58 -3.74 -3.21
CA GLU A 72 -16.21 -2.34 -3.31
C GLU A 72 -17.29 -1.46 -2.66
N LYS A 73 -16.98 -0.83 -1.53
CA LYS A 73 -17.85 0.21 -0.95
C LYS A 73 -17.75 1.46 -1.84
N VAL A 74 -18.74 1.68 -2.71
CA VAL A 74 -18.82 2.91 -3.52
C VAL A 74 -19.10 4.10 -2.59
N ARG A 75 -18.09 4.95 -2.38
CA ARG A 75 -18.20 6.12 -1.51
C ARG A 75 -18.77 7.31 -2.26
N VAL A 76 -19.76 7.99 -1.65
CA VAL A 76 -20.44 9.14 -2.25
C VAL A 76 -19.52 10.34 -2.35
N ARG A 77 -19.41 10.93 -3.53
CA ARG A 77 -18.60 12.12 -3.76
C ARG A 77 -19.21 13.35 -3.04
N ALA A 78 -18.42 14.10 -2.28
CA ALA A 78 -18.78 15.42 -1.78
C ALA A 78 -19.06 16.37 -2.97
N ALA A 79 -20.08 17.21 -2.84
CA ALA A 79 -20.43 18.20 -3.86
C ALA A 79 -19.30 19.23 -4.01
N PRO A 80 -18.97 19.72 -5.20
CA PRO A 80 -17.89 20.71 -5.36
C PRO A 80 -18.24 22.02 -4.64
N ASN A 81 -17.45 22.38 -3.63
CA ASN A 81 -17.56 23.67 -2.93
C ASN A 81 -16.15 24.24 -2.64
N PRO A 82 -15.71 25.29 -3.35
CA PRO A 82 -14.35 25.79 -3.27
C PRO A 82 -13.99 26.36 -1.90
N THR A 83 -14.95 26.95 -1.17
CA THR A 83 -14.71 27.52 0.16
C THR A 83 -14.44 26.44 1.19
N LEU A 84 -15.23 25.36 1.17
CA LEU A 84 -15.03 24.22 2.07
C LEU A 84 -13.77 23.43 1.71
N GLU A 85 -13.48 23.28 0.42
CA GLU A 85 -12.26 22.62 -0.06
C GLU A 85 -10.99 23.37 0.34
N THR A 86 -11.01 24.71 0.25
CA THR A 86 -9.88 25.54 0.69
C THR A 86 -9.64 25.35 2.17
N TYR A 87 -10.68 25.51 3.01
CA TYR A 87 -10.56 25.31 4.45
C TYR A 87 -10.06 23.89 4.81
N PHE A 88 -10.59 22.86 4.14
CA PHE A 88 -10.19 21.48 4.34
C PHE A 88 -8.71 21.25 4.06
N CYS A 89 -8.18 21.86 2.98
CA CYS A 89 -6.79 21.70 2.59
C CYS A 89 -5.82 22.57 3.42
N THR A 90 -6.23 23.75 3.88
CA THR A 90 -5.33 24.72 4.52
C THR A 90 -5.41 24.75 6.04
N THR A 91 -6.56 24.43 6.63
CA THR A 91 -6.82 24.71 8.05
C THR A 91 -7.06 23.45 8.87
N SER A 92 -8.12 22.70 8.58
CA SER A 92 -8.42 21.47 9.34
C SER A 92 -9.41 20.56 8.59
N LYS A 93 -9.18 19.24 8.72
CA LYS A 93 -10.11 18.19 8.27
C LYS A 93 -11.26 17.96 9.26
N HIS A 94 -11.10 18.40 10.51
CA HIS A 94 -12.09 18.29 11.60
C HIS A 94 -12.39 19.70 12.13
N PRO A 95 -13.31 20.44 11.48
CA PRO A 95 -13.68 21.77 11.96
C PRO A 95 -14.41 21.69 13.30
N ALA A 96 -14.08 22.59 14.22
CA ALA A 96 -14.84 22.77 15.45
C ALA A 96 -16.25 23.32 15.14
N GLN A 97 -17.20 23.09 16.04
CA GLN A 97 -18.61 23.44 15.82
C GLN A 97 -18.80 24.92 15.49
N SER A 98 -18.09 25.82 16.18
CA SER A 98 -18.11 27.27 15.92
C SER A 98 -17.74 27.64 14.48
N VAL A 99 -16.77 26.92 13.91
CA VAL A 99 -16.30 27.15 12.54
C VAL A 99 -17.31 26.64 11.53
N VAL A 100 -17.95 25.50 11.79
CA VAL A 100 -19.06 24.99 10.96
C VAL A 100 -20.19 26.02 10.85
N GLU A 101 -20.53 26.70 11.94
CA GLU A 101 -21.57 27.74 11.91
C GLU A 101 -21.17 28.94 11.05
N SER A 102 -19.92 29.38 11.18
CA SER A 102 -19.38 30.51 10.41
C SER A 102 -19.35 30.20 8.90
N LEU A 103 -18.90 29.01 8.53
CA LEU A 103 -18.85 28.53 7.14
C LEU A 103 -20.26 28.36 6.57
N GLY A 104 -21.21 27.85 7.37
CA GLY A 104 -22.62 27.76 6.98
C GLY A 104 -23.21 29.12 6.63
N LYS A 105 -22.97 30.13 7.47
CA LYS A 105 -23.42 31.52 7.24
C LYS A 105 -22.81 32.14 5.98
N GLN A 106 -21.52 31.90 5.72
CA GLN A 106 -20.82 32.44 4.56
C GLN A 106 -21.31 31.86 3.22
N ILE A 107 -21.67 30.58 3.22
CA ILE A 107 -22.06 29.83 2.02
C ILE A 107 -23.59 29.82 1.84
N GLY A 108 -24.35 30.21 2.87
CA GLY A 108 -25.81 30.10 2.88
C GLY A 108 -26.32 28.66 3.02
N CYS A 109 -25.49 27.76 3.55
CA CYS A 109 -25.83 26.35 3.77
C CYS A 109 -26.13 26.06 5.25
N SER A 110 -26.91 25.01 5.51
CA SER A 110 -27.16 24.58 6.87
C SER A 110 -25.90 23.97 7.51
N GLN A 111 -25.77 24.05 8.83
CA GLN A 111 -24.66 23.43 9.57
C GLN A 111 -24.55 21.94 9.26
N GLN A 112 -25.68 21.24 9.15
CA GLN A 112 -25.73 19.82 8.80
C GLN A 112 -25.20 19.54 7.38
N GLN A 113 -25.46 20.43 6.40
CA GLN A 113 -24.91 20.28 5.05
C GLN A 113 -23.39 20.44 5.04
N VAL A 114 -22.87 21.40 5.82
CA VAL A 114 -21.43 21.62 5.97
C VAL A 114 -20.77 20.40 6.63
N GLN A 115 -21.31 19.90 7.75
CA GLN A 115 -20.81 18.69 8.41
C GLN A 115 -20.86 17.46 7.50
N ARG A 116 -21.99 17.25 6.80
CA ARG A 116 -22.14 16.15 5.81
C ARG A 116 -21.12 16.27 4.68
N TRP A 117 -20.80 17.49 4.24
CA TRP A 117 -19.79 17.73 3.22
C TRP A 117 -18.40 17.34 3.73
N PHE A 118 -18.00 17.81 4.92
CA PHE A 118 -16.70 17.46 5.52
C PHE A 118 -16.58 15.95 5.71
N ARG A 119 -17.64 15.29 6.20
CA ARG A 119 -17.69 13.82 6.35
C ARG A 119 -17.50 13.11 5.01
N ARG A 120 -18.24 13.49 3.97
CA ARG A 120 -18.09 12.90 2.62
C ARG A 120 -16.71 13.16 2.04
N ARG A 121 -16.14 14.35 2.27
CA ARG A 121 -14.81 14.74 1.79
C ARG A 121 -13.69 13.95 2.46
N ARG A 122 -13.80 13.64 3.76
CA ARG A 122 -12.90 12.72 4.47
C ARG A 122 -13.02 11.29 3.94
N ASN A 123 -14.24 10.80 3.76
CA ASN A 123 -14.49 9.46 3.23
C ASN A 123 -13.93 9.25 1.82
N GLN A 124 -13.82 10.30 1.01
CA GLN A 124 -13.15 10.25 -0.30
C GLN A 124 -11.63 10.05 -0.20
N GLU A 125 -10.99 10.53 0.87
CA GLU A 125 -9.53 10.35 1.05
C GLU A 125 -9.20 8.95 1.53
N ARG A 126 -10.19 8.21 2.06
CA ARG A 126 -9.93 6.85 2.48
C ARG A 126 -9.53 6.00 1.26
N PRO A 127 -8.46 5.20 1.37
CA PRO A 127 -8.05 4.26 0.33
C PRO A 127 -9.17 3.27 -0.03
N ASN A 128 -9.19 2.81 -1.28
CA ASN A 128 -10.10 1.77 -1.74
C ASN A 128 -9.61 0.41 -1.24
N GLN A 129 -10.46 -0.33 -0.52
CA GLN A 129 -10.10 -1.64 0.04
C GLN A 129 -9.71 -2.65 -1.05
N LEU A 130 -10.32 -2.57 -2.23
CA LEU A 130 -9.93 -3.43 -3.35
C LEU A 130 -8.54 -3.08 -3.88
N LYS A 131 -8.16 -1.80 -3.86
CA LYS A 131 -6.82 -1.37 -4.27
C LYS A 131 -5.76 -1.87 -3.27
N LYS A 132 -6.02 -1.72 -1.96
CA LYS A 132 -5.15 -2.27 -0.90
C LYS A 132 -5.00 -3.79 -1.04
N PHE A 133 -6.11 -4.51 -1.24
CA PHE A 133 -6.08 -5.96 -1.41
C PHE A 133 -5.24 -6.40 -2.61
N ARG A 134 -5.35 -5.69 -3.75
CA ARG A 134 -4.53 -5.96 -4.94
C ARG A 134 -3.04 -5.72 -4.67
N GLU A 135 -2.71 -4.61 -4.02
CA GLU A 135 -1.34 -4.26 -3.65
C GLU A 135 -0.75 -5.31 -2.68
N ALA A 136 -1.49 -5.66 -1.61
CA ALA A 136 -1.07 -6.63 -0.60
C ALA A 136 -0.92 -8.06 -1.17
N SER A 137 -1.87 -8.52 -1.99
CA SER A 137 -1.81 -9.86 -2.60
C SER A 137 -0.64 -10.02 -3.58
N TRP A 138 -0.29 -8.97 -4.33
CA TRP A 138 0.89 -8.96 -5.20
C TRP A 138 2.17 -9.09 -4.37
N ARG A 139 2.32 -8.25 -3.33
CA ARG A 139 3.50 -8.29 -2.45
C ARG A 139 3.63 -9.63 -1.74
N PHE A 140 2.54 -10.14 -1.17
CA PHE A 140 2.51 -11.46 -0.52
C PHE A 140 2.99 -12.57 -1.47
N THR A 141 2.45 -12.60 -2.70
CA THR A 141 2.82 -13.63 -3.69
C THR A 141 4.30 -13.54 -4.05
N PHE A 142 4.81 -12.31 -4.22
CA PHE A 142 6.22 -12.10 -4.55
C PHE A 142 7.14 -12.49 -3.38
N TYR A 143 6.93 -11.96 -2.17
CA TYR A 143 7.78 -12.26 -1.02
C TYR A 143 7.78 -13.74 -0.66
N LEU A 144 6.64 -14.42 -0.83
CA LEU A 144 6.57 -15.88 -0.65
C LEU A 144 7.47 -16.59 -1.66
N LEU A 145 7.39 -16.23 -2.94
CA LEU A 145 8.24 -16.80 -3.98
C LEU A 145 9.72 -16.47 -3.75
N ALA A 146 10.03 -15.21 -3.43
CA ALA A 146 11.36 -14.71 -3.14
C ALA A 146 12.00 -15.50 -2.00
N PHE A 147 11.27 -15.72 -0.91
CA PHE A 147 11.73 -16.52 0.22
C PHE A 147 12.12 -17.95 -0.19
N PHE A 148 11.28 -18.65 -0.96
CA PHE A 148 11.60 -19.99 -1.43
C PHE A 148 12.77 -20.00 -2.41
N THR A 149 12.85 -19.02 -3.31
CA THR A 149 13.97 -18.89 -4.24
C THR A 149 15.28 -18.54 -3.54
N GLY A 150 15.24 -17.72 -2.49
CA GLY A 150 16.39 -17.36 -1.67
C GLY A 150 16.88 -18.54 -0.85
N LEU A 151 15.97 -19.33 -0.28
CA LEU A 151 16.32 -20.57 0.40
C LEU A 151 16.97 -21.58 -0.57
N ALA A 152 16.40 -21.73 -1.77
CA ALA A 152 16.97 -22.57 -2.81
C ALA A 152 18.36 -22.08 -3.25
N ALA A 153 18.55 -20.77 -3.47
CA ALA A 153 19.84 -20.18 -3.85
C ALA A 153 20.89 -20.21 -2.72
N LEU A 154 20.46 -20.32 -1.47
CA LEU A 154 21.34 -20.52 -0.32
C LEU A 154 21.83 -21.98 -0.24
N ILE A 155 20.96 -22.94 -0.56
CA ILE A 155 21.28 -24.37 -0.61
C ILE A 155 22.16 -24.67 -1.84
N ASP A 156 21.77 -24.17 -3.01
CA ASP A 156 22.53 -24.27 -4.24
C ASP A 156 23.61 -23.19 -4.28
N THR A 157 24.81 -23.55 -3.83
CA THR A 157 25.99 -22.67 -3.84
C THR A 157 26.56 -22.35 -5.24
N LEU A 158 25.78 -22.60 -6.30
CA LEU A 158 26.19 -22.39 -7.68
C LEU A 158 26.11 -20.88 -8.04
N LEU A 159 27.18 -20.34 -8.61
CA LEU A 159 27.26 -18.93 -9.03
C LEU A 159 26.10 -18.45 -9.94
N PRO A 160 25.59 -19.24 -10.92
CA PRO A 160 24.48 -18.81 -11.78
C PRO A 160 23.14 -18.69 -11.05
N SER A 161 22.82 -19.57 -10.09
CA SER A 161 21.56 -19.48 -9.34
C SER A 161 21.57 -18.24 -8.44
N GLN A 162 22.70 -17.97 -7.79
CA GLN A 162 22.90 -16.78 -6.97
C GLN A 162 22.87 -15.50 -7.81
N TYR A 163 23.48 -15.50 -9.00
CA TYR A 163 23.40 -14.38 -9.94
C TYR A 163 21.96 -14.04 -10.29
N TRP A 164 21.17 -15.02 -10.74
CA TRP A 164 19.80 -14.77 -11.18
C TRP A 164 18.90 -14.36 -10.02
N TYR A 165 19.07 -14.97 -8.85
CA TYR A 165 18.39 -14.56 -7.64
C TYR A 165 18.65 -13.07 -7.33
N TYR A 166 19.92 -12.66 -7.35
CA TYR A 166 20.32 -11.27 -7.11
C TYR A 166 19.73 -10.28 -8.12
N MET A 167 19.79 -10.61 -9.42
CA MET A 167 19.29 -9.73 -10.49
C MET A 167 17.77 -9.61 -10.48
N ILE A 168 17.08 -10.70 -10.17
CA ILE A 168 15.61 -10.74 -10.07
C ILE A 168 15.14 -9.95 -8.85
N GLU A 169 15.76 -10.18 -7.69
CA GLU A 169 15.42 -9.50 -6.45
C GLU A 169 15.69 -7.99 -6.52
N LEU A 170 16.87 -7.60 -7.00
CA LEU A 170 17.19 -6.19 -7.21
C LEU A 170 16.25 -5.53 -8.24
N GLY A 171 15.93 -6.24 -9.33
CA GLY A 171 14.93 -5.78 -10.31
C GLY A 171 13.54 -5.59 -9.70
N PHE A 172 13.14 -6.47 -8.78
CA PHE A 172 11.89 -6.32 -8.06
C PHE A 172 11.90 -5.11 -7.13
N TYR A 173 12.93 -4.90 -6.32
CA TYR A 173 13.05 -3.73 -5.45
C TYR A 173 13.03 -2.41 -6.24
N ILE A 174 13.68 -2.36 -7.40
CA ILE A 174 13.59 -1.24 -8.33
C ILE A 174 12.14 -1.08 -8.84
N SER A 175 11.46 -2.17 -9.19
CA SER A 175 10.05 -2.12 -9.60
C SER A 175 9.12 -1.61 -8.50
N LEU A 176 9.38 -1.96 -7.23
CA LEU A 176 8.67 -1.44 -6.07
C LEU A 176 8.90 0.07 -5.92
N LEU A 177 10.15 0.53 -6.02
CA LEU A 177 10.48 1.95 -5.96
C LEU A 177 9.73 2.77 -7.02
N PHE A 178 9.64 2.27 -8.25
CA PHE A 178 8.84 2.93 -9.30
C PHE A 178 7.34 2.86 -9.03
N SER A 179 6.86 1.72 -8.53
CA SER A 179 5.43 1.54 -8.25
C SER A 179 4.93 2.37 -7.08
N VAL A 180 5.79 2.71 -6.11
CA VAL A 180 5.47 3.58 -4.97
C VAL A 180 4.89 4.93 -5.43
N ALA A 181 5.27 5.43 -6.61
CA ALA A 181 4.69 6.65 -7.18
C ALA A 181 3.21 6.51 -7.59
N SER A 182 2.75 5.30 -7.91
CA SER A 182 1.38 4.98 -8.32
C SER A 182 0.52 4.39 -7.19
N ASP A 183 1.18 3.91 -6.13
CA ASP A 183 0.52 3.41 -4.92
C ASP A 183 -0.18 4.57 -4.18
N VAL A 184 -1.16 4.23 -3.32
CA VAL A 184 -1.87 5.27 -2.56
C VAL A 184 -0.88 5.99 -1.65
N LYS A 185 -0.80 7.32 -1.76
CA LYS A 185 0.16 8.13 -1.00
C LYS A 185 -0.15 8.06 0.49
N ARG A 186 0.57 7.20 1.21
CA ARG A 186 0.49 7.03 2.67
C ARG A 186 1.29 8.12 3.39
N LYS A 187 1.06 8.29 4.70
CA LYS A 187 1.83 9.24 5.53
C LYS A 187 3.31 8.85 5.60
N ASP A 188 3.57 7.54 5.49
CA ASP A 188 4.90 6.92 5.61
C ASP A 188 5.60 6.80 4.23
N PHE A 189 5.08 7.49 3.21
CA PHE A 189 5.62 7.47 1.84
C PHE A 189 7.11 7.83 1.77
N LYS A 190 7.54 8.80 2.58
CA LYS A 190 8.96 9.21 2.60
C LYS A 190 9.84 8.13 3.21
N GLU A 191 9.41 7.53 4.31
CA GLU A 191 10.13 6.47 4.99
C GLU A 191 10.21 5.23 4.09
N GLN A 192 9.12 4.87 3.42
CA GLN A 192 9.10 3.79 2.45
C GLN A 192 10.09 4.03 1.30
N ILE A 193 10.13 5.23 0.72
CA ILE A 193 11.11 5.56 -0.35
C ILE A 193 12.54 5.48 0.17
N VAL A 194 12.82 6.07 1.34
CA VAL A 194 14.17 6.08 1.91
C VAL A 194 14.64 4.66 2.18
N HIS A 195 13.77 3.81 2.73
CA HIS A 195 14.02 2.39 2.93
C HIS A 195 14.37 1.69 1.62
N HIS A 196 13.52 1.80 0.59
CA HIS A 196 13.74 1.12 -0.69
C HIS A 196 15.01 1.61 -1.40
N VAL A 197 15.33 2.90 -1.30
CA VAL A 197 16.59 3.43 -1.85
C VAL A 197 17.78 2.87 -1.08
N ALA A 198 17.71 2.82 0.26
CA ALA A 198 18.78 2.26 1.08
C ALA A 198 19.02 0.78 0.76
N THR A 199 17.98 0.00 0.56
CA THR A 199 18.08 -1.44 0.32
C THR A 199 18.59 -1.74 -1.08
N ILE A 200 18.11 -1.03 -2.10
CA ILE A 200 18.67 -1.07 -3.47
C ILE A 200 20.16 -0.72 -3.46
N LEU A 201 20.58 0.29 -2.71
CA LEU A 201 21.98 0.68 -2.60
C LEU A 201 22.81 -0.38 -1.89
N LEU A 202 22.32 -0.97 -0.79
CA LEU A 202 23.02 -2.02 -0.05
C LEU A 202 23.20 -3.29 -0.90
N ILE A 203 22.17 -3.69 -1.63
CA ILE A 203 22.20 -4.83 -2.56
C ILE A 203 23.16 -4.50 -3.71
N SER A 204 23.00 -3.37 -4.40
CA SER A 204 23.91 -2.99 -5.50
C SER A 204 25.37 -2.91 -5.04
N PHE A 205 25.61 -2.40 -3.83
CA PHE A 205 26.94 -2.31 -3.24
C PHE A 205 27.53 -3.68 -2.92
N SER A 206 26.75 -4.56 -2.26
CA SER A 206 27.15 -5.94 -1.95
C SER A 206 27.53 -6.73 -3.20
N TRP A 207 26.85 -6.49 -4.34
CA TRP A 207 27.25 -7.03 -5.65
C TRP A 207 28.61 -6.49 -6.11
N CYS A 208 28.79 -5.18 -6.09
CA CYS A 208 30.02 -4.53 -6.57
C CYS A 208 31.28 -4.95 -5.79
N VAL A 209 31.14 -5.25 -4.50
CA VAL A 209 32.26 -5.74 -3.65
C VAL A 209 32.35 -7.27 -3.59
N ASN A 210 31.52 -7.98 -4.37
CA ASN A 210 31.50 -9.43 -4.46
C ASN A 210 31.18 -10.15 -3.14
N TYR A 211 30.44 -9.50 -2.25
CA TYR A 211 29.88 -10.12 -1.05
C TYR A 211 28.57 -10.83 -1.36
N ILE A 212 28.55 -11.67 -2.40
CA ILE A 212 27.34 -12.31 -2.93
C ILE A 212 26.70 -13.24 -1.89
N ARG A 213 27.50 -14.05 -1.19
CA ARG A 213 26.99 -15.00 -0.17
C ARG A 213 26.39 -14.29 1.05
N ALA A 214 27.10 -13.30 1.59
CA ALA A 214 26.60 -12.50 2.70
C ALA A 214 25.38 -11.67 2.27
N GLY A 215 25.42 -11.09 1.06
CA GLY A 215 24.32 -10.35 0.47
C GLY A 215 23.05 -11.19 0.30
N THR A 216 23.18 -12.44 -0.17
CA THR A 216 22.06 -13.39 -0.31
C THR A 216 21.40 -13.69 1.03
N LEU A 217 22.20 -13.86 2.09
CA LEU A 217 21.67 -14.06 3.44
C LEU A 217 20.96 -12.81 3.96
N ILE A 218 21.56 -11.63 3.77
CA ILE A 218 20.98 -10.35 4.19
C ILE A 218 19.65 -10.13 3.47
N MET A 219 19.59 -10.36 2.17
CA MET A 219 18.39 -10.28 1.34
C MET A 219 17.26 -11.19 1.85
N LEU A 220 17.55 -12.47 2.10
CA LEU A 220 16.57 -13.41 2.67
C LEU A 220 15.99 -12.94 4.01
N VAL A 221 16.85 -12.46 4.92
CA VAL A 221 16.41 -11.96 6.24
C VAL A 221 15.63 -10.67 6.09
N HIS A 222 16.04 -9.81 5.16
CA HIS A 222 15.45 -8.52 4.90
C HIS A 222 14.03 -8.67 4.33
N ASP A 223 13.82 -9.53 3.34
CA ASP A 223 12.49 -9.87 2.79
C ASP A 223 11.52 -10.36 3.88
N ALA A 224 12.00 -11.23 4.78
CA ALA A 224 11.19 -11.73 5.88
C ALA A 224 10.82 -10.63 6.89
N ALA A 225 11.76 -9.74 7.21
CA ALA A 225 11.53 -8.64 8.14
C ALA A 225 10.63 -7.54 7.55
N ASP A 226 10.82 -7.18 6.29
CA ASP A 226 10.04 -6.16 5.59
C ASP A 226 8.56 -6.56 5.51
N TYR A 227 8.28 -7.82 5.18
CA TYR A 227 6.92 -8.35 5.17
C TYR A 227 6.24 -8.25 6.55
N LEU A 228 6.97 -8.62 7.62
CA LEU A 228 6.43 -8.57 8.99
C LEU A 228 6.16 -7.13 9.45
N LEU A 229 7.10 -6.21 9.20
CA LEU A 229 6.95 -4.82 9.57
C LEU A 229 5.79 -4.15 8.82
N GLU A 230 5.63 -4.40 7.52
CA GLU A 230 4.51 -3.86 6.76
C GLU A 230 3.17 -4.36 7.30
N HIS A 231 3.06 -5.65 7.64
CA HIS A 231 1.81 -6.20 8.18
C HIS A 231 1.44 -5.59 9.54
N ILE A 232 2.40 -5.43 10.45
CA ILE A 232 2.17 -4.83 11.76
C ILE A 232 1.68 -3.38 11.62
N VAL A 233 2.32 -2.62 10.72
CA VAL A 233 1.94 -1.22 10.46
C VAL A 233 0.58 -1.13 9.77
N GLU A 234 0.26 -2.06 8.87
CA GLU A 234 -1.05 -2.11 8.21
C GLU A 234 -2.18 -2.48 9.17
N ASP A 235 -1.95 -3.40 10.11
CA ASP A 235 -2.92 -3.79 11.14
C ASP A 235 -3.23 -2.60 12.08
N GLU A 236 -2.19 -1.95 12.63
CA GLU A 236 -2.38 -0.79 13.51
C GLU A 236 -3.11 0.34 12.80
N ARG A 237 -2.85 0.51 11.50
CA ARG A 237 -3.55 1.48 10.66
C ARG A 237 -4.99 1.05 10.38
N SER A 238 -5.23 -0.23 10.14
CA SER A 238 -6.58 -0.76 9.90
C SER A 238 -7.46 -0.50 11.11
N ASP A 239 -6.96 -0.80 12.30
CA ASP A 239 -7.66 -0.56 13.56
C ASP A 239 -8.01 0.91 13.73
N ARG A 240 -7.06 1.81 13.42
CA ARG A 240 -7.28 3.26 13.48
C ARG A 240 -8.30 3.76 12.45
N GLU A 241 -8.29 3.18 11.24
CA GLU A 241 -9.28 3.48 10.20
C GLU A 241 -10.68 2.94 10.56
N GLU A 242 -10.77 1.82 11.29
CA GLU A 242 -12.02 1.22 11.80
C GLU A 242 -12.59 1.99 13.01
N THR A 243 -11.73 2.48 13.92
CA THR A 243 -12.16 3.39 14.99
C THR A 243 -12.71 4.69 14.42
N ASP A 244 -12.03 5.25 13.40
CA ASP A 244 -12.55 6.43 12.69
C ASP A 244 -13.86 6.12 11.91
N ASP A 245 -14.11 4.89 11.45
CA ASP A 245 -15.37 4.50 10.75
C ASP A 245 -16.52 4.31 11.74
N SER A 246 -16.25 3.67 12.89
CA SER A 246 -17.24 3.40 13.93
C SER A 246 -17.67 4.67 14.68
N GLU A 247 -16.75 5.61 14.94
CA GLU A 247 -17.11 6.95 15.43
C GLU A 247 -17.91 7.77 14.39
N GLU A 248 -17.84 7.41 13.10
CA GLU A 248 -18.50 8.13 12.00
C GLU A 248 -19.90 7.59 11.62
N ASP A 249 -20.22 6.34 11.93
CA ASP A 249 -21.52 5.69 11.65
C ASP A 249 -22.57 5.88 12.77
N ASP A 250 -22.17 6.25 13.99
CA ASP A 250 -23.06 6.59 15.10
C ASP A 250 -23.54 8.06 15.06
N GLU A 251 -24.53 8.33 14.19
CA GLU A 251 -25.75 9.13 14.46
C GLU A 251 -26.31 9.78 13.17
N PRO A 252 -27.50 9.34 12.69
CA PRO A 252 -28.34 10.18 11.85
C PRO A 252 -28.91 11.33 12.70
N PRO A 253 -28.91 12.58 12.21
CA PRO A 253 -29.53 13.68 12.93
C PRO A 253 -31.00 13.33 13.23
N GLU A 254 -31.44 13.52 14.46
CA GLU A 254 -32.76 13.15 14.99
C GLU A 254 -33.93 13.60 14.08
N SER A 255 -33.73 14.72 13.35
CA SER A 255 -34.64 15.24 12.33
C SER A 255 -34.94 14.28 11.16
N GLU A 256 -33.99 13.43 10.77
CA GLU A 256 -34.12 12.48 9.65
C GLU A 256 -34.79 11.18 10.10
N LYS A 257 -34.59 10.77 11.37
CA LYS A 257 -35.42 9.75 12.04
C LYS A 257 -36.88 10.22 12.10
N ARG A 258 -37.10 11.49 12.46
CA ARG A 258 -38.45 12.09 12.53
C ARG A 258 -39.12 12.23 11.17
N LEU A 259 -38.38 12.56 10.10
CA LEU A 259 -38.89 12.65 8.73
C LEU A 259 -39.21 11.27 8.12
N LYS A 260 -38.42 10.23 8.41
CA LYS A 260 -38.76 8.85 8.00
C LYS A 260 -39.99 8.32 8.72
N ILE A 261 -40.18 8.67 10.00
CA ILE A 261 -41.40 8.33 10.75
C ILE A 261 -42.62 9.09 10.21
N LYS A 262 -42.44 10.32 9.72
CA LYS A 262 -43.54 11.15 9.17
C LYS A 262 -43.95 10.78 7.73
N ASN A 263 -43.07 10.14 6.97
CA ASN A 263 -43.27 9.80 5.55
C ASN A 263 -43.43 8.29 5.30
N GLY A 264 -43.75 7.50 6.34
CA GLY A 264 -44.25 6.13 6.14
C GLY A 264 -45.59 6.15 5.41
N PRO A 265 -45.91 5.17 4.55
CA PRO A 265 -47.15 5.17 3.79
C PRO A 265 -48.33 5.17 4.76
N LEU A 266 -49.16 6.21 4.69
CA LEU A 266 -50.47 6.25 5.32
C LEU A 266 -51.26 5.05 4.80
N GLN A 267 -51.42 4.05 5.65
CA GLN A 267 -52.29 2.90 5.39
C GLN A 267 -53.73 3.44 5.41
N ASN A 268 -54.27 3.69 4.22
CA ASN A 268 -55.64 4.15 4.02
C ASN A 268 -56.60 3.18 4.72
N GLY A 269 -57.40 3.72 5.62
CA GLY A 269 -58.46 2.99 6.31
C GLY A 269 -59.51 2.49 5.32
N HIS A 270 -59.72 1.19 5.31
CA HIS A 270 -61.05 0.64 5.04
C HIS A 270 -61.59 0.04 6.34
N SER A 271 -62.67 0.64 6.81
CA SER A 271 -63.52 0.12 7.87
C SER A 271 -64.08 -1.24 7.42
N ALA A 272 -63.55 -2.34 7.94
CA ALA A 272 -64.18 -3.64 7.79
C ALA A 272 -65.41 -3.66 8.70
N SER A 273 -66.58 -3.59 8.08
CA SER A 273 -67.88 -3.72 8.71
C SER A 273 -67.96 -5.02 9.51
N ASN A 274 -68.33 -4.86 10.77
CA ASN A 274 -68.84 -5.90 11.65
C ASN A 274 -69.94 -6.70 10.95
N ASN A 275 -69.88 -8.02 10.99
CA ASN A 275 -71.05 -8.88 10.91
C ASN A 275 -70.80 -10.20 11.66
N ASN A 276 -71.43 -10.29 12.82
CA ASN A 276 -71.72 -11.53 13.51
C ASN A 276 -72.47 -12.48 12.56
N HIS A 277 -72.01 -13.72 12.46
CA HIS A 277 -72.94 -14.84 12.39
C HIS A 277 -72.36 -16.09 13.06
N HIS A 278 -73.10 -16.54 14.08
CA HIS A 278 -73.09 -17.88 14.65
C HIS A 278 -72.90 -19.00 13.61
N ARG A 279 -72.06 -20.00 13.92
CA ARG A 279 -72.53 -21.38 14.15
C ARG A 279 -71.48 -22.24 14.88
N LYS A 280 -71.95 -22.95 15.90
CA LYS A 280 -71.28 -24.05 16.63
C LYS A 280 -71.18 -25.31 15.76
N THR A 281 -70.45 -26.31 16.30
CA THR A 281 -70.42 -27.77 16.04
C THR A 281 -69.74 -28.20 14.73
N GLU A 282 -68.86 -29.20 14.68
CA GLU A 282 -68.55 -30.35 15.56
C GLU A 282 -67.03 -30.55 15.75
#